data_AF-A0A972TAS6-F1
#
_entry.id   AF-A0A972TAS6-F1
#
_cell.length_a   1.000
_cell.length_b   1.000
_cell.length_c   1.000
_cell.angle_alpha   90.00
_cell.angle_beta   90.00
_cell.angle_gamma   90.00
#
_symmetry.space_group_name_H-M   'P 1'
#
loop_
_entity.id
_entity.type
_entity.pdbx_description
1 polymer ?
#
loop_
_entity_poly.entity_id
_entity_poly.type
_entity_poly.pdbx_seq_one_letter_code
_entity_poly.pdbx_strand_id
1 'polypeptide(L)'
;MWIIRWSIIVLVLLAILGFSLQNQSQKVNIYIGPYESPEMPLYFALYLSFALGIFVFFLISVYNLLQLRTDIARQRRENRRLRDELDRLRNLSVEEEVSEEPSEPEKQEGNA
;
A
#
# COMPACT_ATOMS: atom_id res chain seq x y z
N MET A 1 18.43 16.02 -1.12
CA MET A 1 18.58 16.55 0.26
C MET A 1 17.24 17.09 0.72
N TRP A 2 16.84 16.82 1.96
CA TRP A 2 15.54 17.22 2.52
C TRP A 2 15.30 18.73 2.37
N ILE A 3 16.32 19.55 2.61
CA ILE A 3 16.30 21.02 2.40
C ILE A 3 15.88 21.39 0.97
N ILE A 4 16.52 20.82 -0.06
CA ILE A 4 16.24 21.17 -1.46
C ILE A 4 14.78 20.86 -1.80
N ARG A 5 14.25 19.73 -1.33
CA ARG A 5 12.85 19.34 -1.54
C ARG A 5 11.89 20.39 -0.95
N TRP A 6 12.14 20.86 0.27
CA TRP A 6 11.32 21.88 0.91
C TRP A 6 11.49 23.25 0.26
N SER A 7 12.70 23.63 -0.12
CA SER A 7 12.96 24.87 -0.86
C SER A 7 12.18 24.92 -2.18
N ILE A 8 12.14 23.80 -2.92
CA ILE A 8 11.34 23.71 -4.16
C ILE A 8 9.85 23.86 -3.85
N ILE A 9 9.34 23.20 -2.81
CA ILE A 9 7.92 23.32 -2.42
C ILE A 9 7.57 24.77 -2.07
N VAL A 10 8.40 25.45 -1.28
CA VAL A 10 8.19 26.87 -0.92
C VAL A 10 8.24 27.76 -2.16
N LEU A 11 9.19 27.53 -3.07
CA LEU A 11 9.31 28.29 -4.31
C LEU A 11 8.07 28.12 -5.21
N VAL A 12 7.55 26.89 -5.32
CA VAL A 12 6.30 26.61 -6.04
C VAL A 12 5.11 27.32 -5.39
N LEU A 13 5.00 27.28 -4.05
CA LEU A 13 3.94 27.99 -3.33
C LEU A 13 3.99 29.50 -3.57
N LEU A 14 5.18 30.11 -3.50
CA LEU A 14 5.37 31.53 -3.79
C LEU A 14 5.01 31.87 -5.24
N ALA A 15 5.37 31.02 -6.20
CA ALA A 15 5.01 31.22 -7.60
C ALA A 15 3.48 31.18 -7.80
N ILE A 16 2.80 30.21 -7.18
CA ILE A 16 1.33 30.08 -7.23
C ILE A 16 0.67 31.31 -6.58
N LEU A 17 1.19 31.77 -5.45
CA LEU A 17 0.63 32.91 -4.73
C LEU A 17 0.85 34.22 -5.50
N GLY A 18 2.04 34.41 -6.08
CA GLY A 18 2.35 35.53 -6.96
C GLY A 18 1.47 35.55 -8.21
N PHE A 19 1.29 34.39 -8.85
CA PHE A 19 0.36 34.24 -9.97
C PHE A 19 -1.07 34.60 -9.58
N SER A 20 -1.54 34.17 -8.41
CA SER A 20 -2.88 34.46 -7.89
C SER A 20 -3.09 35.96 -7.66
N LEU A 21 -2.12 36.63 -7.03
CA LEU A 21 -2.17 38.09 -6.80
C LEU A 21 -2.21 38.86 -8.13
N GLN A 22 -1.36 38.48 -9.09
CA GLN A 22 -1.29 39.18 -10.38
C GLN A 22 -2.56 39.01 -11.23
N ASN A 23 -3.31 37.92 -11.02
CA ASN A 23 -4.54 37.63 -11.75
C ASN A 23 -5.81 37.78 -10.89
N GLN A 24 -5.73 38.49 -9.77
CA GLN A 24 -6.85 38.59 -8.82
C GLN A 24 -8.12 39.22 -9.43
N SER A 25 -7.96 40.18 -10.33
CA SER A 25 -9.08 40.87 -10.99
C SER A 25 -9.69 40.08 -12.15
N GLN A 26 -9.05 38.99 -12.59
CA GLN A 26 -9.55 38.19 -13.70
C GLN A 26 -10.70 37.31 -13.23
N LYS A 27 -11.82 37.40 -13.94
CA LYS A 27 -12.99 36.55 -13.72
C LYS A 27 -13.19 35.62 -14.90
N VAL A 28 -13.74 34.44 -14.61
CA VAL A 28 -14.02 33.40 -15.59
C VAL A 28 -15.34 32.70 -15.25
N ASN A 29 -15.94 32.13 -16.29
CA ASN A 29 -17.10 31.25 -16.20
C ASN A 29 -16.61 29.86 -16.58
N ILE A 30 -17.00 28.85 -15.80
CA ILE A 30 -16.71 27.45 -16.13
C ILE A 30 -17.90 26.89 -16.88
N TYR A 31 -17.61 26.29 -18.03
CA TYR A 31 -18.59 25.60 -18.86
C TYR A 31 -18.37 24.09 -18.73
N ILE A 32 -19.41 23.36 -18.31
CA ILE A 32 -19.43 21.89 -18.25
C ILE A 32 -20.64 21.40 -19.04
N GLY A 33 -20.42 21.10 -20.32
CA GLY A 33 -21.50 20.77 -21.24
C GLY A 33 -22.48 21.95 -21.35
N PRO A 34 -23.78 21.76 -21.07
CA PRO A 34 -24.77 22.83 -21.11
C PRO A 34 -24.78 23.71 -19.85
N TYR A 35 -24.02 23.36 -18.81
CA TYR A 35 -24.02 24.09 -17.54
C TYR A 35 -22.94 25.17 -17.54
N GLU A 36 -23.31 26.36 -17.08
CA GLU A 36 -22.42 27.50 -16.89
C GLU A 36 -22.40 27.89 -15.42
N SER A 37 -21.20 28.08 -14.86
CA SER A 37 -21.06 28.62 -13.51
C SER A 37 -21.25 30.14 -13.51
N PRO A 38 -21.66 30.74 -12.37
CA PRO A 38 -21.52 32.17 -12.18
C PRO A 38 -20.06 32.64 -12.40
N GLU A 39 -19.91 33.92 -12.77
CA GLU A 39 -18.60 34.57 -12.83
C GLU A 39 -17.87 34.42 -11.49
N MET A 40 -16.66 33.86 -11.53
CA MET A 40 -15.82 33.72 -10.35
C MET A 40 -14.37 34.07 -10.66
N PRO A 41 -13.57 34.43 -9.64
CA PRO A 41 -12.16 34.75 -9.86
C PRO A 41 -11.40 33.54 -10.43
N LEU A 42 -10.49 33.80 -11.37
CA LEU A 42 -9.69 32.76 -12.04
C LEU A 42 -8.93 31.88 -11.04
N TYR A 43 -8.31 32.50 -10.04
CA TYR A 43 -7.55 31.76 -9.02
C TYR A 43 -8.43 30.75 -8.26
N PHE A 44 -9.70 31.09 -8.02
CA PHE A 44 -10.63 30.22 -7.30
C PHE A 44 -10.97 28.99 -8.14
N ALA A 45 -11.29 29.19 -9.42
CA ALA A 45 -11.53 28.10 -10.38
C ALA A 45 -10.34 27.13 -10.47
N LEU A 46 -9.12 27.67 -10.56
CA LEU A 46 -7.89 26.88 -10.61
C LEU A 46 -7.64 26.10 -9.32
N TYR A 47 -7.79 26.73 -8.15
CA TYR A 47 -7.61 26.04 -6.87
C TYR A 47 -8.66 24.96 -6.65
N LEU A 48 -9.91 25.20 -7.02
CA LEU A 48 -10.96 24.19 -6.93
C LEU A 48 -10.64 22.98 -7.82
N SER A 49 -10.22 23.22 -9.06
CA SER A 49 -9.85 22.16 -10.00
C SER A 49 -8.65 21.35 -9.51
N PHE A 50 -7.63 22.04 -8.97
CA PHE A 50 -6.46 21.39 -8.38
C PHE A 50 -6.81 20.58 -7.13
N ALA A 51 -7.64 21.13 -6.24
CA ALA A 51 -8.10 20.44 -5.03
C ALA A 51 -8.90 19.19 -5.37
N LEU A 52 -9.78 19.24 -6.38
CA LEU A 52 -10.50 18.07 -6.88
C LEU A 52 -9.53 17.01 -7.42
N GLY A 53 -8.52 17.41 -8.18
CA GLY A 53 -7.47 16.51 -8.66
C GLY A 53 -6.73 15.80 -7.52
N ILE A 54 -6.31 16.55 -6.49
CA ILE A 54 -5.68 15.99 -5.29
C ILE A 54 -6.63 15.04 -4.56
N PHE A 55 -7.91 15.42 -4.43
CA PHE A 55 -8.91 14.60 -3.75
C PHE A 55 -9.09 13.25 -4.45
N VAL A 56 -9.24 13.25 -5.78
CA VAL A 56 -9.33 12.01 -6.58
C VAL A 56 -8.06 11.17 -6.41
N PHE A 57 -6.88 11.78 -6.51
CA PHE A 57 -5.61 11.08 -6.30
C PHE A 57 -5.50 10.47 -4.89
N PHE A 58 -5.96 11.20 -3.87
CA PHE A 58 -6.02 10.73 -2.49
C PHE A 58 -6.94 9.51 -2.36
N LEU A 59 -8.15 9.54 -2.95
CA LEU A 59 -9.07 8.40 -2.94
C LEU A 59 -8.43 7.15 -3.57
N ILE A 60 -7.80 7.31 -4.74
CA ILE A 60 -7.10 6.22 -5.42
C ILE A 60 -5.96 5.69 -4.55
N SER A 61 -5.20 6.58 -3.91
CA SER A 61 -4.08 6.21 -3.03
C SER A 61 -4.56 5.44 -1.79
N VAL A 62 -5.67 5.86 -1.18
CA VAL A 62 -6.28 5.16 -0.05
C VAL A 62 -6.73 3.76 -0.46
N TYR A 63 -7.41 3.64 -1.61
CA TYR A 63 -7.83 2.35 -2.14
C TYR A 63 -6.63 1.41 -2.34
N ASN A 64 -5.59 1.89 -3.02
CA ASN A 64 -4.37 1.11 -3.24
C ASN A 64 -3.69 0.71 -1.92
N LEU A 65 -3.67 1.59 -0.92
CA LEU A 65 -3.09 1.29 0.39
C LEU A 65 -3.86 0.16 1.10
N LEU A 66 -5.19 0.17 1.03
CA LEU A 66 -6.04 -0.87 1.61
C LEU A 66 -5.82 -2.21 0.91
N GLN A 67 -5.81 -2.22 -0.43
CA GLN A 67 -5.54 -3.40 -1.23
C GLN A 67 -4.16 -4.00 -0.90
N LEU A 68 -3.13 -3.15 -0.83
CA LEU A 68 -1.77 -3.60 -0.52
C LEU A 68 -1.67 -4.20 0.89
N ARG A 69 -2.40 -3.64 1.86
CA ARG A 69 -2.48 -4.23 3.21
C ARG A 69 -3.15 -5.60 3.21
N THR A 70 -4.22 -5.79 2.44
CA THR A 70 -4.88 -7.09 2.32
C THR A 70 -3.98 -8.12 1.65
N ASP A 71 -3.24 -7.72 0.61
CA ASP A 71 -2.32 -8.60 -0.10
C ASP A 71 -1.17 -9.04 0.79
N ILE A 72 -0.57 -8.11 1.57
CA ILE A 72 0.46 -8.45 2.55
C ILE A 72 -0.07 -9.44 3.59
N ALA A 73 -1.29 -9.25 4.08
CA ALA A 73 -1.89 -10.17 5.05
C ALA A 73 -2.11 -11.57 4.45
N ARG A 74 -2.59 -11.64 3.20
CA ARG A 74 -2.79 -12.89 2.47
C ARG A 74 -1.46 -13.62 2.24
N GLN A 75 -0.47 -12.93 1.70
CA GLN A 75 0.87 -13.49 1.46
C GLN A 75 1.52 -14.01 2.74
N ARG A 76 1.37 -13.30 3.87
CA ARG A 76 1.89 -13.77 5.17
C ARG A 76 1.19 -15.03 5.69
N ARG A 77 -0.11 -15.19 5.44
CA ARG A 77 -0.86 -16.40 5.83
C ARG A 77 -0.44 -17.59 4.97
N GLU A 78 -0.33 -17.38 3.66
CA GLU A 78 0.13 -18.40 2.72
C GLU A 78 1.56 -18.85 3.01
N ASN A 79 2.47 -17.91 3.28
CA ASN A 79 3.84 -18.24 3.64
C ASN A 79 3.94 -19.06 4.93
N ARG A 80 3.10 -18.77 5.94
CA ARG A 80 3.03 -19.57 7.16
C ARG A 80 2.51 -20.98 6.88
N ARG A 81 1.40 -21.10 6.14
CA ARG A 81 0.84 -22.40 5.77
C ARG A 81 1.85 -23.27 5.03
N LEU A 82 2.54 -22.72 4.03
CA LEU A 82 3.55 -23.45 3.26
C LEU A 82 4.74 -23.89 4.13
N ARG A 83 5.15 -23.08 5.12
CA ARG A 83 6.18 -23.47 6.10
C ARG A 83 5.69 -24.62 6.98
N ASP A 84 4.46 -24.53 7.49
CA ASP A 84 3.86 -25.58 8.33
C ASP A 84 3.73 -26.91 7.56
N GLU A 85 3.36 -26.86 6.27
CA GLU A 85 3.30 -28.03 5.39
C GLU A 85 4.70 -28.64 5.17
N LEU A 86 5.71 -27.81 4.93
CA LEU A 86 7.10 -28.28 4.78
C LEU A 86 7.64 -28.91 6.07
N ASP A 87 7.38 -28.31 7.23
CA ASP A 87 7.81 -28.85 8.52
C ASP A 87 7.13 -30.19 8.83
N ARG A 88 5.84 -30.35 8.50
CA ARG A 88 5.14 -31.63 8.63
C ARG A 88 5.74 -32.72 7.74
N LEU A 89 6.03 -32.39 6.48
CA LEU A 89 6.65 -33.33 5.54
C LEU A 89 8.04 -33.76 6.03
N ARG A 90 8.85 -32.83 6.53
CA ARG A 90 10.17 -33.15 7.09
C ARG A 90 10.07 -34.08 8.29
N ASN A 91 9.09 -33.87 9.17
CA ASN A 91 8.94 -34.69 10.37
C ASN A 91 8.36 -36.08 10.06
N LEU A 92 7.52 -36.22 9.02
CA LEU A 92 7.04 -37.52 8.52
C LEU A 92 8.20 -38.41 8.03
N SER A 93 9.16 -37.84 7.30
CA SER A 93 10.34 -38.59 6.82
C SER A 93 11.21 -39.13 7.96
N VAL A 94 11.29 -38.40 9.07
CA VAL A 94 12.12 -38.80 10.23
C VAL A 94 11.44 -39.91 11.05
N GLU A 95 10.11 -39.87 11.20
CA GLU A 95 9.35 -40.92 11.90
C GLU A 95 9.45 -42.27 11.18
N GLU A 96 9.45 -42.25 9.85
CA GLU A 96 9.59 -43.45 9.01
C GLU A 96 10.99 -44.10 9.16
N GLU A 97 12.06 -43.30 9.24
CA GLU A 97 13.42 -43.80 9.49
C GLU A 97 13.61 -44.39 10.90
N VAL A 98 12.98 -43.82 11.94
CA VAL A 98 13.08 -44.33 13.32
C VAL A 98 12.27 -45.62 13.53
N SER A 99 11.21 -45.81 12.73
CA SER A 99 10.35 -47.01 12.79
C SER A 99 11.03 -48.27 12.22
N GLU A 100 12.05 -48.09 11.37
CA GLU A 100 12.79 -49.20 10.75
C GLU A 100 14.03 -49.65 11.55
N GLU A 101 14.33 -49.06 12.71
CA GLU A 101 15.33 -49.64 13.60
C GLU A 101 14.81 -50.98 14.18
N PRO A 102 15.49 -52.12 13.93
CA PRO A 102 15.03 -53.40 14.42
C PRO A 102 15.09 -53.40 15.94
N SER A 103 13.95 -53.63 16.59
CA SER A 103 13.89 -53.97 18.01
C SER A 103 14.79 -55.20 18.27
N GLU A 104 15.93 -54.99 18.93
CA GLU A 104 16.80 -56.09 19.36
C GLU A 104 16.00 -57.10 20.20
N PRO A 105 16.14 -58.42 19.95
CA PRO A 105 15.43 -59.41 20.74
C PRO A 105 16.01 -59.44 22.15
N GLU A 106 15.16 -59.10 23.12
CA GLU A 106 15.41 -59.22 24.55
C GLU A 106 15.82 -60.68 24.86
N LYS A 107 17.09 -60.88 25.21
CA LYS A 107 17.63 -62.19 25.59
C LYS A 107 16.94 -62.63 26.87
N GLN A 108 16.10 -63.66 26.76
CA GLN A 108 15.63 -64.42 27.92
C GLN A 108 16.82 -65.12 28.56
N GLU A 109 17.39 -64.53 29.61
CA GLU A 109 18.21 -65.26 30.57
C GLU A 109 17.28 -66.19 31.36
N GLY A 110 17.44 -67.49 31.09
CA GLY A 110 16.81 -68.54 31.86
C GLY A 110 17.29 -68.52 33.31
N ASN A 111 16.39 -68.89 34.21
CA ASN A 111 16.81 -69.37 35.52
C ASN A 111 16.09 -70.69 35.82
N ALA A 112 16.94 -71.67 36.17
CA ALA A 112 16.62 -73.01 36.63
C ALA A 112 16.13 -73.02 38.09
#